data_AF-A0A286U9Q7-F1
#
_entry.id   AF-A0A286U9Q7-F1
#
_cell.length_a   1.000
_cell.length_b   1.000
_cell.length_c   1.000
_cell.angle_alpha   90.00
_cell.angle_beta   90.00
_cell.angle_gamma   90.00
#
_symmetry.space_group_name_H-M   'P 1'
#
loop_
_entity.id
_entity.type
_entity.pdbx_description
1 polymer ?
#
loop_
_entity_poly.entity_id
_entity_poly.type
_entity_poly.pdbx_seq_one_letter_code
_entity_poly.pdbx_strand_id
1 'polypeptide(L)'
;MLNPRNSRLSRLLSERVPRVLSSLFTLLQFIQDFLYYKFRTIAFRWATTRPCLYLKMVQSRSKKMVISRAKVAASATTLLALAIGSKAQETYPATPLASKHFSYPSGIPYQVDSDPQLIRGSQYGYNICNSTTEGQDSLCQTAFINYLDDFCLWGPPDPNSLIGDTEGESVAWCTKPGRGTRVIPPGALQGVQYMRTPDYVQVVGYIDQSLINIAPEDYGGEMDPHGADLRGNPLGGIVFSNAWSGDNNTYVQAVEWHNFMGSNSFCFKICDPSGPNAAHYCEHVYDRIGCAYNAPHNAPNNTFQACKGDNQDFPGVYTDPADGQDTSQFGIVATATSGAGASGSAAASGSSGSGTGSASTRAGSAAAAGSTDEASKALSRNIGLGQDGTSAGMMIGFVGLLFAGVFLL
;
A
#
# COMPACT_ATOMS: atom_id res chain seq x y z
N MET A 1 -21.25 57.29 -2.85
CA MET A 1 -22.22 56.77 -3.83
C MET A 1 -21.49 55.80 -4.75
N LEU A 2 -22.08 54.61 -4.97
CA LEU A 2 -21.42 53.38 -5.42
C LEU A 2 -20.81 53.44 -6.84
N ASN A 3 -19.68 52.73 -7.01
CA ASN A 3 -18.78 52.67 -8.16
C ASN A 3 -19.32 51.77 -9.31
N PRO A 4 -19.20 52.12 -10.62
CA PRO A 4 -19.94 51.50 -11.73
C PRO A 4 -19.37 50.17 -12.27
N ARG A 5 -18.42 49.49 -11.59
CA ARG A 5 -17.73 48.30 -12.15
C ARG A 5 -18.52 46.98 -12.10
N ASN A 6 -19.70 46.92 -11.49
CA ASN A 6 -20.46 45.67 -11.31
C ASN A 6 -21.53 45.34 -12.39
N SER A 7 -21.65 46.13 -13.46
CA SER A 7 -22.70 45.93 -14.48
C SER A 7 -22.32 45.03 -15.67
N ARG A 8 -21.03 44.70 -15.86
CA ARG A 8 -20.57 43.80 -16.94
C ARG A 8 -20.48 42.33 -16.52
N LEU A 9 -20.13 42.03 -15.27
CA LEU A 9 -19.98 40.65 -14.78
C LEU A 9 -21.32 39.95 -14.59
N SER A 10 -22.32 40.69 -14.09
CA SER A 10 -23.71 40.25 -13.95
C SER A 10 -24.37 39.95 -15.31
N ARG A 11 -24.01 40.69 -16.36
CA ARG A 11 -24.51 40.47 -17.72
C ARG A 11 -23.85 39.27 -18.42
N LEU A 12 -22.58 38.98 -18.13
CA LEU A 12 -21.86 37.79 -18.64
C LEU A 12 -22.35 36.48 -18.00
N LEU A 13 -22.69 36.50 -16.71
CA LEU A 13 -23.22 35.32 -15.98
C LEU A 13 -24.67 35.01 -16.38
N SER A 14 -25.48 36.02 -16.74
CA SER A 14 -26.88 35.81 -17.14
C SER A 14 -27.04 35.22 -18.56
N GLU A 15 -26.07 35.37 -19.47
CA GLU A 15 -26.22 34.93 -20.87
C GLU A 15 -25.39 33.71 -21.27
N ARG A 16 -24.31 33.38 -20.56
CA ARG A 16 -23.43 32.23 -20.89
C ARG A 16 -23.75 30.95 -20.11
N VAL A 17 -24.21 31.05 -18.87
CA VAL A 17 -24.57 29.88 -18.05
C VAL A 17 -25.76 29.07 -18.64
N PRO A 18 -26.83 29.69 -19.18
CA PRO A 18 -27.93 28.93 -19.78
C PRO A 18 -27.56 28.20 -21.08
N ARG A 19 -26.58 28.71 -21.85
CA ARG A 19 -26.17 28.11 -23.13
C ARG A 19 -25.30 26.87 -22.95
N VAL A 20 -24.45 26.86 -21.93
CA VAL A 20 -23.61 25.69 -21.60
C VAL A 20 -24.46 24.56 -21.01
N LEU A 21 -25.42 24.88 -20.14
CA LEU A 21 -26.37 23.90 -19.59
C LEU A 21 -27.30 23.30 -20.65
N SER A 22 -27.79 24.12 -21.60
CA SER A 22 -28.59 23.63 -22.74
C SER A 22 -27.77 22.70 -23.66
N SER A 23 -26.48 22.99 -23.87
CA SER A 23 -25.60 22.15 -24.68
C SER A 23 -25.29 20.81 -24.01
N LEU A 24 -25.12 20.78 -22.69
CA LEU A 24 -24.95 19.54 -21.91
C LEU A 24 -26.22 18.68 -21.89
N PHE A 25 -27.40 19.29 -21.75
CA PHE A 25 -28.67 18.57 -21.83
C PHE A 25 -28.91 17.95 -23.20
N THR A 26 -28.54 18.66 -24.27
CA THR A 26 -28.66 18.16 -25.64
C THR A 26 -27.70 16.99 -25.89
N LEU A 27 -26.49 17.03 -25.32
CA LEU A 27 -25.52 15.93 -25.41
C LEU A 27 -25.97 14.68 -24.64
N LEU A 28 -26.50 14.86 -23.42
CA LEU A 28 -27.06 13.76 -22.62
C LEU A 28 -28.27 13.10 -23.29
N GLN A 29 -29.17 13.90 -23.87
CA GLN A 29 -30.31 13.38 -24.64
C GLN A 29 -29.84 12.60 -25.88
N PHE A 30 -28.81 13.09 -26.59
CA PHE A 30 -28.25 12.41 -27.76
C PHE A 30 -27.60 11.06 -27.38
N ILE A 31 -26.90 10.98 -26.24
CA ILE A 31 -26.32 9.73 -25.74
C ILE A 31 -27.43 8.75 -25.35
N GLN A 32 -28.50 9.23 -24.70
CA GLN A 32 -29.64 8.40 -24.31
C GLN A 32 -30.40 7.86 -25.53
N ASP A 33 -30.62 8.68 -26.56
CA ASP A 33 -31.24 8.29 -27.82
C ASP A 33 -30.34 7.33 -28.63
N PHE A 34 -29.02 7.52 -28.61
CA PHE A 34 -28.06 6.63 -29.26
C PHE A 34 -28.00 5.25 -28.59
N LEU A 35 -28.02 5.20 -27.26
CA LEU A 35 -28.08 3.94 -26.51
C LEU A 35 -29.43 3.25 -26.72
N TYR A 36 -30.54 3.99 -26.68
CA TYR A 36 -31.87 3.45 -26.96
C TYR A 36 -31.96 2.87 -28.37
N TYR A 37 -31.41 3.56 -29.38
CA TYR A 37 -31.34 3.07 -30.76
C TYR A 37 -30.48 1.81 -30.89
N LYS A 38 -29.30 1.75 -30.26
CA LYS A 38 -28.47 0.53 -30.26
C LYS A 38 -29.16 -0.65 -29.59
N PHE A 39 -29.82 -0.45 -28.44
CA PHE A 39 -30.58 -1.50 -27.77
C PHE A 39 -31.77 -2.00 -28.60
N ARG A 40 -32.50 -1.08 -29.25
CA ARG A 40 -33.59 -1.46 -30.18
C ARG A 40 -33.06 -2.22 -31.38
N THR A 41 -31.93 -1.83 -31.94
CA THR A 41 -31.34 -2.48 -33.12
C THR A 41 -30.82 -3.88 -32.79
N ILE A 42 -30.25 -4.09 -31.59
CA ILE A 42 -29.85 -5.41 -31.08
C ILE A 42 -31.08 -6.29 -30.83
N ALA A 43 -32.14 -5.74 -30.21
CA ALA A 43 -33.40 -6.46 -29.99
C ALA A 43 -34.12 -6.82 -31.30
N PHE A 44 -34.05 -5.96 -32.33
CA PHE A 44 -34.63 -6.21 -33.66
C PHE A 44 -33.81 -7.22 -34.46
N ARG A 45 -32.47 -7.25 -34.29
CA ARG A 45 -31.59 -8.29 -34.87
C ARG A 45 -31.80 -9.68 -34.23
N TRP A 46 -32.20 -9.72 -32.96
CA TRP A 46 -32.60 -10.97 -32.28
C TRP A 46 -33.98 -11.48 -32.71
N ALA A 47 -34.93 -10.58 -33.01
CA ALA A 47 -36.27 -10.94 -33.46
C ALA A 47 -36.33 -11.40 -34.94
N THR A 48 -35.37 -11.02 -35.77
CA THR A 48 -35.34 -11.34 -37.21
C THR A 48 -34.53 -12.60 -37.56
N THR A 49 -33.81 -13.19 -36.61
CA THR A 49 -33.00 -14.41 -36.81
C THR A 49 -33.63 -15.69 -36.26
N ARG A 50 -34.82 -15.63 -35.62
CA ARG A 50 -35.59 -16.81 -35.15
C ARG A 50 -37.12 -16.65 -35.27
N PRO A 51 -37.71 -16.76 -36.47
CA PRO A 51 -39.13 -16.48 -36.71
C PRO A 51 -40.12 -17.57 -36.23
N CYS A 52 -39.68 -18.66 -35.58
CA CYS A 52 -40.55 -19.81 -35.27
C CYS A 52 -40.96 -20.00 -33.79
N LEU A 53 -40.62 -19.08 -32.86
CA LEU A 53 -41.03 -19.25 -31.44
C LEU A 53 -42.13 -18.30 -30.95
N TYR A 54 -42.56 -17.31 -31.75
CA TYR A 54 -43.48 -16.26 -31.28
C TYR A 54 -44.97 -16.53 -31.57
N LEU A 55 -45.31 -17.56 -32.36
CA LEU A 55 -46.68 -17.79 -32.86
C LEU A 55 -47.44 -18.95 -32.17
N LYS A 56 -47.09 -19.33 -30.94
CA LYS A 56 -47.78 -20.43 -30.21
C LYS A 56 -48.43 -20.06 -28.86
N MET A 57 -48.49 -18.78 -28.47
CA MET A 57 -49.09 -18.37 -27.19
C MET A 57 -50.25 -17.35 -27.28
N VAL A 58 -50.84 -17.09 -28.46
CA VAL A 58 -51.95 -16.11 -28.58
C VAL A 58 -53.28 -16.73 -29.05
N GLN A 59 -53.36 -18.04 -29.25
CA GLN A 59 -54.57 -18.66 -29.78
C GLN A 59 -54.98 -19.94 -29.06
N SER A 60 -55.28 -19.82 -27.77
CA SER A 60 -56.07 -20.83 -27.05
C SER A 60 -56.61 -20.25 -25.74
N ARG A 61 -57.94 -20.09 -25.69
CA ARG A 61 -58.80 -20.00 -24.49
C ARG A 61 -59.12 -18.62 -23.92
N SER A 62 -59.83 -17.84 -24.73
CA SER A 62 -61.06 -17.19 -24.25
C SER A 62 -62.18 -18.25 -24.18
N LYS A 63 -62.57 -18.65 -22.96
CA LYS A 63 -63.92 -19.13 -22.57
C LYS A 63 -63.85 -19.83 -21.21
N LYS A 64 -64.19 -19.09 -20.15
CA LYS A 64 -65.03 -19.46 -18.99
C LYS A 64 -64.64 -18.62 -17.79
N MET A 65 -65.25 -17.43 -17.74
CA MET A 65 -65.43 -16.62 -16.54
C MET A 65 -66.76 -17.06 -15.91
N VAL A 66 -66.74 -17.81 -14.80
CA VAL A 66 -67.82 -17.84 -13.80
C VAL A 66 -67.20 -18.15 -12.42
N ILE A 67 -66.97 -17.08 -11.66
CA ILE A 67 -67.28 -16.88 -10.24
C ILE A 67 -67.11 -18.11 -9.31
N SER A 68 -66.04 -18.10 -8.52
CA SER A 68 -66.13 -18.44 -7.09
C SER A 68 -65.41 -17.35 -6.28
N ARG A 69 -66.20 -16.34 -5.86
CA ARG A 69 -65.79 -15.28 -4.94
C ARG A 69 -65.63 -15.87 -3.53
N ALA A 70 -64.48 -16.46 -3.25
CA ALA A 70 -63.97 -16.70 -1.90
C ALA A 70 -62.52 -17.17 -2.05
N LYS A 71 -61.58 -16.55 -1.31
CA LYS A 71 -60.13 -16.82 -1.29
C LYS A 71 -59.23 -15.99 -2.22
N VAL A 72 -59.58 -14.74 -2.52
CA VAL A 72 -58.60 -13.71 -2.93
C VAL A 72 -58.58 -12.61 -1.88
N ALA A 73 -58.05 -12.93 -0.70
CA ALA A 73 -57.78 -11.95 0.36
C ALA A 73 -56.60 -12.36 1.26
N ALA A 74 -55.68 -13.21 0.77
CA ALA A 74 -54.55 -13.70 1.57
C ALA A 74 -53.26 -13.97 0.77
N SER A 75 -53.06 -13.32 -0.39
CA SER A 75 -51.80 -13.48 -1.16
C SER A 75 -51.36 -12.19 -1.85
N ALA A 76 -51.62 -11.03 -1.22
CA ALA A 76 -51.12 -9.73 -1.69
C ALA A 76 -50.32 -8.96 -0.63
N THR A 77 -49.93 -9.62 0.48
CA THR A 77 -49.22 -8.99 1.61
C THR A 77 -47.86 -9.62 1.91
N THR A 78 -47.26 -10.37 0.97
CA THR A 78 -45.94 -11.00 1.19
C THR A 78 -44.96 -10.81 0.03
N LEU A 79 -45.03 -9.67 -0.66
CA LEU A 79 -44.02 -9.26 -1.66
C LEU A 79 -43.43 -7.86 -1.38
N LEU A 80 -43.62 -7.30 -0.19
CA LEU A 80 -43.11 -5.96 0.17
C LEU A 80 -42.15 -5.98 1.38
N ALA A 81 -41.25 -6.97 1.47
CA ALA A 81 -40.27 -7.03 2.56
C ALA A 81 -38.89 -7.58 2.16
N LEU A 82 -38.44 -7.36 0.93
CA LEU A 82 -37.05 -7.61 0.49
C LEU A 82 -36.48 -6.40 -0.27
N ALA A 83 -36.77 -5.19 0.20
CA ALA A 83 -35.85 -4.07 0.04
C ALA A 83 -35.07 -3.97 1.36
N ILE A 84 -34.21 -4.95 1.62
CA ILE A 84 -33.23 -4.84 2.70
C ILE A 84 -32.36 -3.66 2.28
N GLY A 85 -32.42 -2.56 3.03
CA GLY A 85 -31.73 -1.33 2.68
C GLY A 85 -30.24 -1.60 2.51
N SER A 86 -29.75 -1.54 1.28
CA SER A 86 -28.34 -1.32 1.00
C SER A 86 -28.01 0.07 1.55
N LYS A 87 -27.59 0.14 2.82
CA LYS A 87 -26.94 1.34 3.33
C LYS A 87 -25.75 1.60 2.39
N ALA A 88 -25.64 2.82 1.87
CA ALA A 88 -24.46 3.22 1.13
C ALA A 88 -23.24 2.92 2.00
N GLN A 89 -22.31 2.11 1.48
CA GLN A 89 -21.09 1.78 2.19
C GLN A 89 -20.28 3.06 2.35
N GLU A 90 -19.91 3.39 3.58
CA GLU A 90 -19.14 4.59 3.86
C GLU A 90 -17.73 4.44 3.26
N THR A 91 -17.17 5.55 2.79
CA THR A 91 -15.83 5.57 2.16
C THR A 91 -14.77 6.02 3.16
N TYR A 92 -15.08 7.01 4.00
CA TYR A 92 -14.10 7.69 4.83
C TYR A 92 -14.22 7.31 6.31
N PRO A 93 -13.10 7.16 7.03
CA PRO A 93 -13.11 6.94 8.47
C PRO A 93 -13.50 8.21 9.22
N ALA A 94 -13.94 8.06 10.47
CA ALA A 94 -14.19 9.21 11.36
C ALA A 94 -12.91 9.99 11.69
N THR A 95 -11.76 9.31 11.67
CA THR A 95 -10.44 9.91 11.89
C THR A 95 -9.47 9.38 10.82
N PRO A 96 -8.96 10.25 9.93
CA PRO A 96 -7.92 9.90 8.97
C PRO A 96 -6.70 9.26 9.62
N LEU A 97 -5.99 8.38 8.91
CA LEU A 97 -4.76 7.76 9.40
C LEU A 97 -3.72 8.82 9.80
N ALA A 98 -3.52 9.85 8.97
CA ALA A 98 -2.61 10.96 9.26
C ALA A 98 -3.00 11.80 10.50
N SER A 99 -4.20 11.60 11.07
CA SER A 99 -4.63 12.23 12.33
C SER A 99 -4.53 11.31 13.54
N LYS A 100 -4.05 10.07 13.38
CA LYS A 100 -3.89 9.09 14.46
C LYS A 100 -2.45 9.12 14.97
N HIS A 101 -2.30 9.23 16.30
CA HIS A 101 -1.00 9.27 16.97
C HIS A 101 -0.88 8.16 18.01
N PHE A 102 0.25 7.45 17.99
CA PHE A 102 0.55 6.30 18.83
C PHE A 102 1.95 6.44 19.43
N SER A 103 2.15 5.80 20.58
CA SER A 103 3.46 5.74 21.24
C SER A 103 4.07 4.35 21.08
N TYR A 104 5.29 4.26 20.58
CA TYR A 104 6.01 2.99 20.49
C TYR A 104 6.72 2.67 21.83
N PRO A 105 6.78 1.39 22.26
CA PRO A 105 6.21 0.20 21.62
C PRO A 105 4.78 -0.15 22.05
N SER A 106 4.31 0.36 23.20
CA SER A 106 3.12 -0.19 23.88
C SER A 106 1.79 0.52 23.58
N GLY A 107 1.82 1.69 22.94
CA GLY A 107 0.64 2.49 22.61
C GLY A 107 0.00 2.14 21.27
N ILE A 108 0.41 1.04 20.63
CA ILE A 108 -0.05 0.64 19.30
C ILE A 108 -1.08 -0.49 19.42
N PRO A 109 -2.30 -0.35 18.86
CA PRO A 109 -3.30 -1.43 18.86
C PRO A 109 -2.91 -2.56 17.90
N TYR A 110 -3.62 -3.69 17.97
CA TYR A 110 -3.39 -4.81 17.04
C TYR A 110 -3.57 -4.40 15.57
N GLN A 111 -4.57 -3.56 15.27
CA GLN A 111 -4.78 -2.90 13.98
C GLN A 111 -5.10 -1.43 14.23
N VAL A 112 -4.43 -0.54 13.50
CA VAL A 112 -4.62 0.92 13.59
C VAL A 112 -5.86 1.36 12.83
N ASP A 113 -6.14 0.71 11.70
CA ASP A 113 -7.38 0.87 10.99
C ASP A 113 -8.43 -0.11 11.57
N SER A 114 -9.49 0.48 12.13
CA SER A 114 -10.51 -0.21 12.91
C SER A 114 -11.88 -0.19 12.25
N ASP A 115 -11.92 0.09 10.94
CA ASP A 115 -13.14 0.45 10.21
C ASP A 115 -13.46 -0.58 9.09
N PRO A 116 -13.69 -1.86 9.44
CA PRO A 116 -13.89 -2.94 8.46
C PRO A 116 -15.15 -2.77 7.59
N GLN A 117 -16.08 -1.91 8.02
CA GLN A 117 -17.30 -1.58 7.31
C GLN A 117 -17.09 -0.69 6.07
N LEU A 118 -15.93 -0.03 5.94
CA LEU A 118 -15.65 0.89 4.85
C LEU A 118 -15.31 0.14 3.54
N ILE A 119 -15.31 0.87 2.42
CA ILE A 119 -15.27 0.28 1.07
C ILE A 119 -14.08 -0.66 0.79
N ARG A 120 -12.90 -0.39 1.36
CA ARG A 120 -11.70 -1.24 1.22
C ARG A 120 -11.64 -2.42 2.20
N GLY A 121 -12.65 -2.61 3.05
CA GLY A 121 -12.68 -3.67 4.06
C GLY A 121 -11.70 -3.44 5.20
N SER A 122 -11.30 -4.51 5.88
CA SER A 122 -10.36 -4.49 7.01
C SER A 122 -8.92 -4.25 6.58
N GLN A 123 -8.12 -3.69 7.49
CA GLN A 123 -6.67 -3.77 7.43
C GLN A 123 -6.19 -5.22 7.20
N TYR A 124 -5.26 -5.42 6.26
CA TYR A 124 -4.75 -6.74 5.90
C TYR A 124 -3.88 -7.37 7.00
N GLY A 125 -2.93 -6.58 7.53
CA GLY A 125 -1.95 -7.02 8.51
C GLY A 125 -2.27 -6.58 9.94
N TYR A 126 -1.22 -6.39 10.74
CA TYR A 126 -1.29 -5.96 12.14
C TYR A 126 -0.17 -4.98 12.48
N ASN A 127 -0.33 -4.21 13.56
CA ASN A 127 0.65 -3.21 14.01
C ASN A 127 1.42 -3.62 15.28
N ILE A 128 1.02 -4.70 15.97
CA ILE A 128 1.79 -5.27 17.09
C ILE A 128 2.87 -6.18 16.52
N CYS A 129 4.05 -5.62 16.27
CA CYS A 129 5.17 -6.32 15.65
C CYS A 129 6.25 -6.62 16.69
N ASN A 130 6.53 -7.90 16.91
CA ASN A 130 7.50 -8.37 17.90
C ASN A 130 8.11 -9.72 17.47
N SER A 131 8.87 -10.37 18.36
CA SER A 131 9.53 -11.64 18.05
C SER A 131 8.60 -12.78 17.63
N THR A 132 7.31 -12.75 17.95
CA THR A 132 6.33 -13.76 17.51
C THR A 132 5.78 -13.50 16.12
N THR A 133 6.00 -12.31 15.56
CA THR A 133 5.54 -11.91 14.22
C THR A 133 6.69 -11.77 13.23
N GLU A 134 7.93 -11.90 13.68
CA GLU A 134 9.12 -11.81 12.83
C GLU A 134 9.26 -13.01 11.91
N GLY A 135 9.61 -12.74 10.65
CA GLY A 135 9.85 -13.78 9.64
C GLY A 135 9.33 -13.37 8.27
N GLN A 136 9.60 -14.20 7.26
CA GLN A 136 9.20 -13.94 5.87
C GLN A 136 7.68 -13.96 5.66
N ASP A 137 6.93 -14.53 6.61
CA ASP A 137 5.46 -14.55 6.60
C ASP A 137 4.84 -13.42 7.43
N SER A 138 5.66 -12.49 7.96
CA SER A 138 5.16 -11.37 8.78
C SER A 138 4.16 -10.52 8.00
N LEU A 139 3.08 -10.13 8.68
CA LEU A 139 2.08 -9.17 8.19
C LEU A 139 2.16 -7.84 8.95
N CYS A 140 3.34 -7.50 9.45
CA CYS A 140 3.56 -6.27 10.19
C CYS A 140 3.32 -5.03 9.31
N GLN A 141 2.52 -4.09 9.79
CA GLN A 141 2.23 -2.79 9.19
C GLN A 141 2.72 -1.62 10.06
N THR A 142 3.83 -1.86 10.78
CA THR A 142 4.59 -0.85 11.53
C THR A 142 6.02 -0.82 10.98
N ALA A 143 6.40 0.29 10.35
CA ALA A 143 7.71 0.48 9.71
C ALA A 143 8.61 1.43 10.52
N PHE A 144 9.90 1.41 10.19
CA PHE A 144 10.93 2.22 10.85
C PHE A 144 11.90 2.82 9.84
N ILE A 145 12.41 4.03 10.10
CA ILE A 145 13.56 4.59 9.37
C ILE A 145 14.48 5.28 10.36
N ASN A 146 15.61 4.68 10.67
CA ASN A 146 16.55 5.19 11.66
C ASN A 146 17.93 5.43 11.05
N TYR A 147 18.44 4.43 10.32
CA TYR A 147 19.77 4.47 9.69
C TYR A 147 19.91 3.36 8.63
N LEU A 148 21.09 3.23 8.01
CA LEU A 148 21.37 2.24 6.96
C LEU A 148 21.15 0.77 7.38
N ASP A 149 21.40 0.46 8.65
CA ASP A 149 21.22 -0.88 9.22
C ASP A 149 19.82 -1.07 9.83
N ASP A 150 18.98 -0.03 9.86
CA ASP A 150 17.72 -0.01 10.58
C ASP A 150 16.68 0.88 9.87
N PHE A 151 16.26 0.43 8.69
CA PHE A 151 15.15 1.00 7.96
C PHE A 151 14.25 -0.09 7.39
N CYS A 152 13.04 0.28 7.02
CA CYS A 152 12.07 -0.58 6.37
C CYS A 152 11.64 0.00 5.03
N LEU A 153 11.08 -0.85 4.18
CA LEU A 153 10.38 -0.54 2.94
C LEU A 153 9.00 -1.18 3.02
N TRP A 154 8.01 -0.58 2.37
CA TRP A 154 6.73 -1.23 2.16
C TRP A 154 6.84 -2.16 0.95
N GLY A 155 6.28 -3.36 1.05
CA GLY A 155 6.25 -4.29 -0.07
C GLY A 155 5.09 -5.28 0.04
N PRO A 156 4.77 -5.98 -1.05
CA PRO A 156 3.62 -6.87 -1.10
C PRO A 156 3.74 -8.05 -0.14
N PRO A 157 2.63 -8.53 0.44
CA PRO A 157 2.64 -9.74 1.25
C PRO A 157 2.91 -10.99 0.39
N ASP A 158 2.43 -11.01 -0.84
CA ASP A 158 2.50 -12.16 -1.75
C ASP A 158 3.53 -11.97 -2.88
N PRO A 159 4.31 -13.00 -3.25
CA PRO A 159 5.32 -12.90 -4.31
C PRO A 159 4.78 -12.58 -5.69
N ASN A 160 5.60 -11.93 -6.53
CA ASN A 160 5.29 -11.52 -7.91
C ASN A 160 4.08 -10.59 -8.02
N SER A 161 3.89 -9.73 -7.02
CA SER A 161 2.79 -8.75 -6.99
C SER A 161 3.19 -7.43 -7.63
N LEU A 162 2.20 -6.73 -8.18
CA LEU A 162 2.36 -5.35 -8.63
C LEU A 162 2.08 -4.41 -7.46
N ILE A 163 2.95 -3.42 -7.23
CA ILE A 163 2.79 -2.43 -6.17
C ILE A 163 1.44 -1.75 -6.31
N GLY A 164 1.09 -1.25 -7.49
CA GLY A 164 -0.19 -0.55 -7.73
C GLY A 164 -1.45 -1.38 -7.42
N ASP A 165 -1.35 -2.71 -7.36
CA ASP A 165 -2.47 -3.59 -6.98
C ASP A 165 -2.48 -3.91 -5.46
N THR A 166 -1.34 -3.75 -4.79
CA THR A 166 -1.10 -4.25 -3.42
C THR A 166 -0.72 -3.16 -2.40
N GLU A 167 -0.73 -1.88 -2.78
CA GLU A 167 -0.37 -0.76 -1.88
C GLU A 167 -1.19 -0.80 -0.58
N GLY A 168 -2.48 -1.16 -0.64
CA GLY A 168 -3.36 -1.25 0.52
C GLY A 168 -3.02 -2.34 1.54
N GLU A 169 -2.41 -3.43 1.08
CA GLU A 169 -2.11 -4.62 1.89
C GLU A 169 -0.60 -4.80 2.15
N SER A 170 0.21 -3.84 1.69
CA SER A 170 1.65 -3.87 1.85
C SER A 170 2.07 -3.98 3.32
N VAL A 171 3.19 -4.68 3.53
CA VAL A 171 3.77 -5.02 4.83
C VAL A 171 5.20 -4.52 4.91
N ALA A 172 5.70 -4.33 6.13
CA ALA A 172 7.03 -3.79 6.35
C ALA A 172 8.11 -4.87 6.14
N TRP A 173 9.10 -4.52 5.32
CA TRP A 173 10.34 -5.25 5.10
C TRP A 173 11.50 -4.44 5.65
N CYS A 174 12.17 -4.89 6.70
CA CYS A 174 13.22 -4.14 7.39
C CYS A 174 14.60 -4.77 7.23
N THR A 175 15.64 -3.92 7.23
CA THR A 175 17.03 -4.37 7.25
C THR A 175 17.42 -5.03 8.57
N LYS A 176 16.83 -4.58 9.68
CA LYS A 176 17.16 -5.01 11.03
C LYS A 176 16.22 -6.10 11.54
N PRO A 177 16.74 -7.27 11.95
CA PRO A 177 15.99 -8.23 12.77
C PRO A 177 15.60 -7.66 14.14
N GLY A 178 14.61 -8.23 14.79
CA GLY A 178 14.04 -7.74 16.05
C GLY A 178 12.98 -6.64 15.89
N ARG A 179 12.54 -6.35 14.66
CA ARG A 179 11.44 -5.41 14.37
C ARG A 179 10.08 -6.11 14.32
N GLY A 180 10.05 -7.44 14.30
CA GLY A 180 8.81 -8.20 14.18
C GLY A 180 8.20 -8.16 12.78
N THR A 181 9.01 -7.77 11.81
CA THR A 181 8.67 -7.53 10.40
C THR A 181 9.28 -8.61 9.52
N ARG A 182 9.14 -8.48 8.20
CA ARG A 182 9.95 -9.27 7.27
C ARG A 182 11.36 -8.71 7.25
N VAL A 183 12.36 -9.57 7.14
CA VAL A 183 13.76 -9.14 7.00
C VAL A 183 14.11 -9.08 5.52
N ILE A 184 14.62 -7.95 5.06
CA ILE A 184 15.09 -7.78 3.68
C ILE A 184 16.21 -8.81 3.41
N PRO A 185 16.06 -9.69 2.41
CA PRO A 185 17.06 -10.72 2.14
C PRO A 185 18.43 -10.12 1.74
N PRO A 186 19.55 -10.77 2.13
CA PRO A 186 20.86 -10.41 1.62
C PRO A 186 20.89 -10.41 0.08
N GLY A 187 21.51 -9.41 -0.51
CA GLY A 187 21.57 -9.26 -1.97
C GLY A 187 20.36 -8.56 -2.59
N ALA A 188 19.29 -8.27 -1.84
CA ALA A 188 18.21 -7.43 -2.34
C ALA A 188 18.69 -5.99 -2.56
N LEU A 189 19.31 -5.37 -1.55
CA LEU A 189 19.80 -3.99 -1.65
C LEU A 189 21.11 -3.93 -2.46
N GLN A 190 21.08 -3.21 -3.58
CA GLN A 190 22.22 -3.03 -4.50
C GLN A 190 22.99 -1.73 -4.21
N GLY A 191 22.40 -0.79 -3.48
CA GLY A 191 23.05 0.44 -3.03
C GLY A 191 22.05 1.30 -2.28
N VAL A 192 22.48 1.98 -1.22
CA VAL A 192 21.59 2.75 -0.33
C VAL A 192 22.27 4.05 0.11
N GLN A 193 21.54 5.14 0.02
CA GLN A 193 21.87 6.41 0.65
C GLN A 193 20.85 6.69 1.76
N TYR A 194 21.33 6.82 3.00
CA TYR A 194 20.59 7.46 4.08
C TYR A 194 20.97 8.94 4.13
N MET A 195 19.99 9.83 4.14
CA MET A 195 20.22 11.27 4.28
C MET A 195 19.37 11.81 5.43
N ARG A 196 20.02 12.60 6.30
CA ARG A 196 19.34 13.38 7.34
C ARG A 196 19.44 14.86 7.04
N THR A 197 18.31 15.55 7.08
CA THR A 197 18.20 16.99 6.94
C THR A 197 17.62 17.61 8.22
N PRO A 198 17.47 18.94 8.31
CA PRO A 198 16.76 19.57 9.41
C PRO A 198 15.30 19.10 9.57
N ASP A 199 14.56 18.94 8.47
CA ASP A 199 13.10 18.68 8.52
C ASP A 199 12.68 17.25 8.14
N TYR A 200 13.59 16.41 7.65
CA TYR A 200 13.26 15.03 7.27
C TYR A 200 14.47 14.08 7.30
N VAL A 201 14.18 12.79 7.23
CA VAL A 201 15.18 11.78 6.84
C VAL A 201 14.66 10.98 5.66
N GLN A 202 15.56 10.52 4.81
CA GLN A 202 15.22 9.66 3.68
C GLN A 202 16.23 8.52 3.50
N VAL A 203 15.74 7.37 3.06
CA VAL A 203 16.54 6.27 2.53
C VAL A 203 16.17 6.09 1.06
N VAL A 204 17.18 6.10 0.19
CA VAL A 204 16.97 5.99 -1.25
C VAL A 204 18.02 5.06 -1.83
N GLY A 205 17.65 4.25 -2.81
CA GLY A 205 18.57 3.25 -3.31
C GLY A 205 18.08 2.42 -4.48
N TYR A 206 18.89 1.41 -4.78
CA TYR A 206 18.63 0.40 -5.78
C TYR A 206 18.40 -0.94 -5.10
N ILE A 207 17.46 -1.71 -5.64
CA ILE A 207 17.01 -2.97 -5.06
C ILE A 207 16.68 -3.98 -6.16
N ASP A 208 17.04 -5.25 -5.94
CA ASP A 208 16.39 -6.36 -6.64
C ASP A 208 15.01 -6.56 -5.99
N GLN A 209 14.01 -5.95 -6.60
CA GLN A 209 12.65 -5.89 -6.04
C GLN A 209 11.97 -7.26 -5.99
N SER A 210 12.44 -8.22 -6.80
CA SER A 210 11.92 -9.59 -6.80
C SER A 210 12.16 -10.33 -5.48
N LEU A 211 13.18 -9.90 -4.72
CA LEU A 211 13.52 -10.46 -3.41
C LEU A 211 12.66 -9.93 -2.26
N ILE A 212 11.78 -8.96 -2.53
CA ILE A 212 10.78 -8.44 -1.57
C ILE A 212 9.37 -8.52 -2.14
N ASN A 213 9.10 -9.59 -2.90
CA ASN A 213 7.80 -9.97 -3.44
C ASN A 213 7.23 -9.08 -4.57
N ILE A 214 7.96 -8.08 -5.04
CA ILE A 214 7.51 -7.25 -6.17
C ILE A 214 7.82 -7.97 -7.49
N ALA A 215 6.91 -7.94 -8.45
CA ALA A 215 7.16 -8.52 -9.77
C ALA A 215 8.39 -7.86 -10.43
N PRO A 216 9.28 -8.61 -11.11
CA PRO A 216 10.54 -8.07 -11.65
C PRO A 216 10.37 -6.88 -12.62
N GLU A 217 9.27 -6.85 -13.36
CA GLU A 217 8.97 -5.83 -14.37
C GLU A 217 8.00 -4.75 -13.87
N ASP A 218 7.69 -4.74 -12.57
CA ASP A 218 6.81 -3.72 -12.01
C ASP A 218 7.51 -2.35 -11.97
N TYR A 219 6.84 -1.36 -12.56
CA TYR A 219 7.32 0.00 -12.64
C TYR A 219 7.14 0.76 -11.33
N GLY A 220 6.24 0.28 -10.48
CA GLY A 220 6.08 0.76 -9.12
C GLY A 220 4.81 1.56 -8.84
N GLY A 221 4.81 2.15 -7.64
CA GLY A 221 3.74 3.00 -7.11
C GLY A 221 4.21 3.75 -5.88
N GLU A 222 3.28 4.44 -5.23
CA GLU A 222 3.52 5.25 -4.04
C GLU A 222 2.65 4.74 -2.88
N MET A 223 3.27 4.57 -1.73
CA MET A 223 2.61 4.28 -0.48
C MET A 223 2.75 5.49 0.46
N ASP A 224 1.66 5.88 1.10
CA ASP A 224 1.56 7.09 1.90
C ASP A 224 0.42 7.00 2.95
N PRO A 225 0.32 7.93 3.91
CA PRO A 225 -0.69 7.91 4.97
C PRO A 225 -2.03 8.57 4.57
N HIS A 226 -2.10 9.19 3.38
CA HIS A 226 -3.22 9.99 2.86
C HIS A 226 -3.92 9.36 1.65
N GLY A 227 -3.71 8.07 1.38
CA GLY A 227 -4.38 7.33 0.31
C GLY A 227 -5.85 7.67 0.15
N ALA A 228 -6.42 7.52 -1.05
CA ALA A 228 -7.65 8.19 -1.49
C ALA A 228 -8.89 8.17 -0.55
N ASP A 229 -8.99 7.21 0.36
CA ASP A 229 -10.05 7.11 1.37
C ASP A 229 -9.63 7.54 2.80
N LEU A 230 -8.49 8.22 2.93
CA LEU A 230 -7.88 8.76 4.15
C LEU A 230 -7.44 7.69 5.17
N ARG A 231 -7.28 6.44 4.73
CA ARG A 231 -6.90 5.30 5.59
C ARG A 231 -5.47 4.82 5.36
N GLY A 232 -4.76 5.45 4.43
CA GLY A 232 -3.42 5.07 3.99
C GLY A 232 -3.38 3.91 3.01
N ASN A 233 -2.18 3.70 2.49
CA ASN A 233 -1.77 2.66 1.55
C ASN A 233 -0.32 2.34 1.94
N PRO A 234 -0.08 1.39 2.87
CA PRO A 234 -1.04 0.42 3.40
C PRO A 234 -2.07 0.97 4.38
N LEU A 235 -3.23 0.29 4.45
CA LEU A 235 -4.25 0.59 5.45
C LEU A 235 -3.64 0.44 6.84
N GLY A 236 -3.74 1.49 7.66
CA GLY A 236 -3.18 1.46 9.02
C GLY A 236 -1.66 1.39 9.08
N GLY A 237 -0.96 1.67 7.97
CA GLY A 237 0.50 1.75 7.93
C GLY A 237 1.03 2.90 8.77
N ILE A 238 1.83 2.60 9.79
CA ILE A 238 2.45 3.62 10.66
C ILE A 238 3.96 3.50 10.62
N VAL A 239 4.65 4.64 10.74
CA VAL A 239 6.11 4.73 10.65
C VAL A 239 6.69 5.39 11.89
N PHE A 240 7.76 4.83 12.43
CA PHE A 240 8.49 5.36 13.59
C PHE A 240 9.95 5.66 13.27
N SER A 241 10.53 6.63 13.96
CA SER A 241 11.95 6.94 13.86
C SER A 241 12.52 7.45 15.17
N ASN A 242 13.78 7.14 15.42
CA ASN A 242 14.57 7.75 16.50
C ASN A 242 15.43 8.94 16.01
N ALA A 243 15.32 9.33 14.73
CA ALA A 243 16.16 10.37 14.15
C ALA A 243 16.09 11.70 14.93
N TRP A 244 14.93 12.05 15.48
CA TRP A 244 14.69 13.34 16.15
C TRP A 244 14.75 13.28 17.68
N SER A 245 14.95 12.12 18.27
CA SER A 245 14.77 11.90 19.71
C SER A 245 16.02 12.22 20.55
N GLY A 246 17.18 12.44 19.91
CA GLY A 246 18.45 12.66 20.61
C GLY A 246 19.09 11.38 21.18
N ASP A 247 18.41 10.24 21.11
CA ASP A 247 18.88 8.93 21.54
C ASP A 247 18.35 7.82 20.60
N ASN A 248 18.88 6.59 20.71
CA ASN A 248 18.56 5.49 19.78
C ASN A 248 17.37 4.60 20.21
N ASN A 249 16.77 4.86 21.37
CA ASN A 249 15.75 4.02 22.00
C ASN A 249 14.37 4.69 22.07
N THR A 250 14.32 6.00 21.96
CA THR A 250 13.09 6.79 21.91
C THR A 250 12.64 6.96 20.46
N TYR A 251 11.42 6.52 20.16
CA TYR A 251 10.85 6.60 18.82
C TYR A 251 9.70 7.59 18.76
N VAL A 252 9.70 8.41 17.72
CA VAL A 252 8.63 9.33 17.37
C VAL A 252 7.90 8.78 16.15
N GLN A 253 6.57 8.86 16.13
CA GLN A 253 5.80 8.52 14.95
C GLN A 253 5.96 9.60 13.88
N ALA A 254 6.47 9.23 12.72
CA ALA A 254 6.43 10.10 11.55
C ALA A 254 5.06 9.98 10.91
N VAL A 255 4.29 11.07 10.96
CA VAL A 255 2.93 11.13 10.42
C VAL A 255 2.96 11.31 8.92
N GLU A 256 3.83 12.19 8.43
CA GLU A 256 3.96 12.55 7.02
C GLU A 256 5.14 11.78 6.42
N TRP A 257 4.85 10.96 5.41
CA TRP A 257 5.83 10.10 4.75
C TRP A 257 5.35 9.65 3.38
N HIS A 258 6.29 9.27 2.52
CA HIS A 258 6.00 8.56 1.28
C HIS A 258 7.05 7.48 1.05
N ASN A 259 6.64 6.38 0.42
CA ASN A 259 7.52 5.34 -0.05
C ASN A 259 7.21 5.01 -1.52
N PHE A 260 8.17 5.28 -2.39
CA PHE A 260 8.14 4.84 -3.77
C PHE A 260 8.92 3.54 -3.90
N MET A 261 8.33 2.55 -4.55
CA MET A 261 8.93 1.24 -4.83
C MET A 261 8.69 0.88 -6.29
N GLY A 262 9.69 0.34 -6.98
CA GLY A 262 9.55 -0.18 -8.35
C GLY A 262 10.73 0.18 -9.25
N SER A 263 10.75 -0.36 -10.47
CA SER A 263 11.84 -0.15 -11.44
C SER A 263 13.24 -0.42 -10.88
N ASN A 264 13.37 -1.41 -9.98
CA ASN A 264 14.57 -1.76 -9.22
C ASN A 264 15.17 -0.61 -8.40
N SER A 265 14.31 0.31 -7.94
CA SER A 265 14.66 1.47 -7.16
C SER A 265 13.65 1.69 -6.02
N PHE A 266 14.06 2.46 -5.01
CA PHE A 266 13.15 2.91 -3.96
C PHE A 266 13.58 4.25 -3.39
N CYS A 267 12.62 5.02 -2.88
CA CYS A 267 12.85 6.02 -1.84
C CYS A 267 11.81 5.88 -0.76
N PHE A 268 12.22 6.12 0.47
CA PHE A 268 11.33 6.28 1.61
C PHE A 268 11.77 7.51 2.39
N LYS A 269 10.92 8.52 2.41
CA LYS A 269 11.12 9.76 3.16
C LYS A 269 10.09 9.86 4.27
N ILE A 270 10.56 10.26 5.44
CA ILE A 270 9.71 10.57 6.59
C ILE A 270 10.06 11.98 7.10
N CYS A 271 9.04 12.77 7.42
CA CYS A 271 9.21 14.16 7.82
C CYS A 271 9.08 14.33 9.33
N ASP A 272 9.86 15.25 9.89
CA ASP A 272 9.84 15.55 11.32
C ASP A 272 8.45 16.08 11.71
N PRO A 273 7.69 15.36 12.55
CA PRO A 273 6.34 15.76 12.92
C PRO A 273 6.31 17.03 13.81
N SER A 274 7.46 17.46 14.34
CA SER A 274 7.58 18.74 15.06
C SER A 274 7.83 19.93 14.11
N GLY A 275 8.21 19.66 12.86
CA GLY A 275 8.45 20.66 11.84
C GLY A 275 7.16 21.28 11.31
N PRO A 276 7.12 22.60 11.04
CA PRO A 276 5.91 23.28 10.58
C PRO A 276 5.47 22.90 9.16
N ASN A 277 6.37 22.29 8.37
CA ASN A 277 6.18 21.99 6.96
C ASN A 277 6.27 20.49 6.64
N ALA A 278 6.04 19.61 7.62
CA ALA A 278 6.19 18.17 7.45
C ALA A 278 5.43 17.62 6.23
N ALA A 279 4.15 18.02 6.08
CA ALA A 279 3.32 17.60 4.94
C ALA A 279 3.85 18.13 3.60
N HIS A 280 4.41 19.34 3.57
CA HIS A 280 4.97 19.90 2.34
C HIS A 280 6.29 19.25 1.93
N TYR A 281 7.14 18.82 2.86
CA TYR A 281 8.37 18.09 2.52
C TYR A 281 8.11 16.63 2.14
N CYS A 282 7.05 16.03 2.67
CA CYS A 282 6.59 14.67 2.38
C CYS A 282 5.28 14.71 1.58
N GLU A 283 5.21 15.60 0.59
CA GLU A 283 4.05 15.75 -0.28
C GLU A 283 3.74 14.44 -1.03
N HIS A 284 2.44 14.19 -1.24
CA HIS A 284 1.90 12.92 -1.76
C HIS A 284 0.98 13.14 -2.98
N VAL A 285 0.94 14.34 -3.56
CA VAL A 285 0.15 14.65 -4.78
C VAL A 285 0.94 14.51 -6.09
N TYR A 286 2.22 14.16 -6.01
CA TYR A 286 3.12 13.97 -7.17
C TYR A 286 3.56 12.52 -7.33
N ASP A 287 2.71 11.59 -6.90
CA ASP A 287 2.82 10.13 -7.05
C ASP A 287 3.33 9.69 -8.43
N ARG A 288 2.73 10.21 -9.51
CA ARG A 288 3.01 9.81 -10.89
C ARG A 288 4.35 10.29 -11.44
N ILE A 289 4.99 11.27 -10.79
CA ILE A 289 6.31 11.76 -11.19
C ILE A 289 7.40 10.86 -10.59
N GLY A 290 7.12 10.27 -9.42
CA GLY A 290 7.92 9.22 -8.82
C GLY A 290 9.08 9.72 -7.96
N CYS A 291 9.96 8.78 -7.66
CA CYS A 291 10.93 8.89 -6.58
C CYS A 291 11.93 10.05 -6.74
N ALA A 292 12.54 10.19 -7.92
CA ALA A 292 13.61 11.18 -8.14
C ALA A 292 13.15 12.64 -7.95
N TYR A 293 11.86 12.91 -8.18
CA TYR A 293 11.26 14.22 -8.00
C TYR A 293 10.85 14.47 -6.54
N ASN A 294 10.22 13.48 -5.90
CA ASN A 294 9.70 13.63 -4.55
C ASN A 294 10.79 13.48 -3.47
N ALA A 295 11.84 12.73 -3.74
CA ALA A 295 12.99 12.46 -2.87
C ALA A 295 14.31 12.45 -3.68
N PRO A 296 14.77 13.63 -4.15
CA PRO A 296 16.00 13.77 -4.90
C PRO A 296 17.18 13.27 -4.08
N HIS A 297 18.09 12.58 -4.76
CA HIS A 297 19.19 11.88 -4.14
C HIS A 297 20.32 11.69 -5.16
N ASN A 298 21.48 11.27 -4.66
CA ASN A 298 22.64 10.91 -5.49
C ASN A 298 23.21 9.57 -4.97
N ALA A 299 22.33 8.60 -4.80
CA ALA A 299 22.70 7.29 -4.25
C ALA A 299 23.64 6.60 -5.24
N PRO A 300 24.87 6.24 -4.82
CA PRO A 300 25.78 5.52 -5.70
C PRO A 300 25.36 4.06 -5.77
N ASN A 301 25.38 3.48 -6.96
CA ASN A 301 25.21 2.05 -7.11
C ASN A 301 26.37 1.29 -6.40
N ASN A 302 26.09 0.11 -5.85
CA ASN A 302 27.04 -0.72 -5.10
C ASN A 302 27.66 -0.07 -3.86
N THR A 303 27.04 0.99 -3.32
CA THR A 303 27.55 1.72 -2.16
C THR A 303 26.46 1.93 -1.13
N PHE A 304 26.83 1.80 0.15
CA PHE A 304 25.99 2.15 1.29
C PHE A 304 26.60 3.38 1.95
N GLN A 305 25.88 4.50 1.92
CA GLN A 305 26.39 5.77 2.45
C GLN A 305 25.36 6.49 3.30
N ALA A 306 25.83 7.16 4.34
CA ALA A 306 25.00 8.02 5.17
C ALA A 306 25.56 9.43 5.11
N CYS A 307 24.71 10.43 4.89
CA CYS A 307 25.11 11.83 4.80
C CYS A 307 24.15 12.74 5.56
N LYS A 308 24.65 13.92 5.90
CA LYS A 308 23.80 15.06 6.22
C LYS A 308 23.52 15.82 4.92
N GLY A 309 22.34 16.40 4.81
CA GLY A 309 21.96 17.26 3.69
C GLY A 309 21.20 18.48 4.19
N ASP A 310 21.07 19.46 3.30
CA ASP A 310 20.12 20.55 3.49
C ASP A 310 18.72 20.08 3.09
N ASN A 311 17.69 20.83 3.49
CA ASN A 311 16.34 20.56 3.00
C ASN A 311 16.29 20.81 1.50
N GLN A 312 15.67 19.91 0.77
CA GLN A 312 15.18 20.18 -0.58
C GLN A 312 14.17 21.33 -0.59
N ASP A 313 13.89 21.90 -1.75
CA ASP A 313 12.65 22.65 -1.94
C ASP A 313 11.43 21.70 -1.82
N PHE A 314 10.26 22.26 -1.53
CA PHE A 314 9.02 21.46 -1.51
C PHE A 314 8.76 20.85 -2.90
N PRO A 315 8.34 19.58 -3.00
CA PRO A 315 7.87 19.01 -4.25
C PRO A 315 6.80 19.93 -4.88
N GLY A 316 6.92 20.22 -6.18
CA GLY A 316 6.05 21.18 -6.87
C GLY A 316 6.63 22.59 -7.04
N VAL A 317 7.71 22.92 -6.34
CA VAL A 317 8.36 24.23 -6.44
C VAL A 317 9.47 24.18 -7.49
N TYR A 318 9.31 24.96 -8.56
CA TYR A 318 10.34 25.18 -9.56
C TYR A 318 11.13 26.44 -9.20
N THR A 319 12.37 26.29 -8.79
CA THR A 319 13.32 27.40 -8.65
C THR A 319 14.02 27.63 -9.99
N ASP A 320 13.95 28.87 -10.52
CA ASP A 320 14.64 29.23 -11.76
C ASP A 320 16.15 29.32 -11.46
N PRO A 321 17.03 28.66 -12.25
CA PRO A 321 18.47 28.79 -12.09
C PRO A 321 18.98 30.25 -12.15
N ALA A 322 18.19 31.18 -12.70
CA ALA A 322 18.52 32.60 -12.72
C ALA A 322 18.56 33.28 -11.35
N ASP A 323 17.94 32.68 -10.31
CA ASP A 323 17.84 33.26 -8.96
C ASP A 323 19.03 32.87 -8.05
N GLY A 324 20.05 32.18 -8.60
CA GLY A 324 21.24 31.78 -7.86
C GLY A 324 21.02 30.61 -6.89
N GLN A 325 19.88 29.92 -6.98
CA GLN A 325 19.65 28.65 -6.30
C GLN A 325 19.93 27.50 -7.27
N ASP A 326 20.74 26.55 -6.79
CA ASP A 326 21.20 25.40 -7.56
C ASP A 326 20.02 24.51 -7.99
N THR A 327 19.84 24.33 -9.30
CA THR A 327 18.81 23.47 -9.90
C THR A 327 19.08 21.97 -9.76
N SER A 328 19.82 21.55 -8.73
CA SER A 328 20.10 20.13 -8.46
C SER A 328 18.85 19.32 -8.09
N GLN A 329 17.67 19.94 -8.05
CA GLN A 329 16.37 19.26 -8.14
C GLN A 329 16.24 18.33 -9.37
N PHE A 330 16.99 18.58 -10.45
CA PHE A 330 17.14 17.66 -11.57
C PHE A 330 18.55 17.08 -11.63
N GLY A 331 18.96 16.42 -10.54
CA GLY A 331 20.12 15.54 -10.51
C GLY A 331 21.38 16.18 -9.95
N ILE A 332 22.03 15.38 -9.09
CA ILE A 332 23.42 15.50 -8.65
C ILE A 332 23.68 16.71 -7.75
N VAL A 333 23.49 16.52 -6.44
CA VAL A 333 24.33 17.26 -5.47
C VAL A 333 25.77 16.81 -5.72
N ALA A 334 26.53 17.70 -6.35
CA ALA A 334 27.97 17.59 -6.50
C ALA A 334 28.60 17.46 -5.11
N THR A 335 29.62 16.59 -5.04
CA THR A 335 30.48 16.37 -3.88
C THR A 335 30.78 17.69 -3.17
N ALA A 336 30.38 17.81 -1.91
CA ALA A 336 30.95 18.82 -1.02
C ALA A 336 32.43 18.47 -0.81
N THR A 337 33.29 18.93 -1.71
CA THR A 337 34.70 19.13 -1.39
C THR A 337 34.72 20.17 -0.29
N SER A 338 35.00 19.74 0.94
CA SER A 338 35.23 20.60 2.09
C SER A 338 36.43 21.52 1.83
N GLY A 339 36.17 22.67 1.23
CA GLY A 339 37.05 23.82 1.25
C GLY A 339 36.82 24.59 2.55
N ALA A 340 37.39 24.12 3.66
CA ALA A 340 37.61 24.93 4.85
C ALA A 340 38.91 24.47 5.51
N GLY A 341 39.90 25.36 5.49
CA GLY A 341 41.20 25.12 6.10
C GLY A 341 41.07 24.83 7.59
N ALA A 342 41.61 23.69 7.99
CA ALA A 342 42.05 23.45 9.34
C ALA A 342 43.32 22.60 9.27
N SER A 343 44.43 23.21 9.67
CA SER A 343 45.68 22.56 10.01
C SER A 343 45.44 21.38 10.96
N GLY A 344 45.84 20.18 10.54
CA GLY A 344 45.80 18.98 11.39
C GLY A 344 46.42 17.80 10.66
N SER A 345 47.60 17.40 11.09
CA SER A 345 48.51 16.46 10.43
C SER A 345 47.91 15.10 10.11
N ALA A 346 48.29 14.59 8.93
CA ALA A 346 47.93 13.30 8.37
C ALA A 346 48.49 12.10 9.15
N ALA A 347 47.74 10.99 9.15
CA ALA A 347 48.29 9.64 9.18
C ALA A 347 47.33 8.68 8.45
N ALA A 348 47.63 8.42 7.17
CA ALA A 348 47.05 7.33 6.41
C ALA A 348 47.79 6.03 6.72
N SER A 349 47.08 4.92 6.83
CA SER A 349 47.69 3.59 6.63
C SER A 349 46.66 2.66 6.01
N GLY A 350 46.72 2.55 4.68
CA GLY A 350 46.20 1.39 3.95
C GLY A 350 47.15 0.20 4.13
N SER A 351 46.61 -1.01 4.11
CA SER A 351 47.38 -2.24 4.05
C SER A 351 46.92 -3.06 2.86
N SER A 352 47.85 -3.35 1.96
CA SER A 352 47.72 -4.35 0.91
C SER A 352 49.03 -5.11 0.82
N GLY A 353 48.95 -6.43 1.01
CA GLY A 353 49.70 -7.44 0.24
C GLY A 353 51.21 -7.62 0.44
N SER A 354 51.54 -8.76 1.06
CA SER A 354 52.54 -9.75 0.61
C SER A 354 54.03 -9.54 0.88
N GLY A 355 54.64 -10.53 1.56
CA GLY A 355 56.09 -10.68 1.65
C GLY A 355 56.55 -11.78 2.63
N THR A 356 56.93 -12.92 2.07
CA THR A 356 57.53 -14.15 2.64
C THR A 356 58.74 -13.99 3.60
N GLY A 357 58.92 -14.93 4.55
CA GLY A 357 60.23 -15.18 5.19
C GLY A 357 60.21 -15.97 6.52
N SER A 358 60.79 -17.17 6.50
CA SER A 358 60.78 -18.28 7.49
C SER A 358 61.44 -18.13 8.88
N ALA A 359 61.03 -19.07 9.77
CA ALA A 359 61.76 -19.75 10.88
C ALA A 359 61.94 -18.96 12.21
N SER A 360 61.82 -19.49 13.44
CA SER A 360 61.99 -20.83 14.02
C SER A 360 61.50 -20.90 15.50
N THR A 361 60.80 -21.99 15.87
CA THR A 361 60.83 -22.80 17.14
C THR A 361 60.61 -22.21 18.54
N ARG A 362 59.55 -22.69 19.24
CA ARG A 362 59.52 -23.56 20.47
C ARG A 362 58.11 -23.46 21.11
N ALA A 363 57.27 -24.50 21.02
CA ALA A 363 57.16 -25.66 21.93
C ALA A 363 56.50 -25.35 23.30
N GLY A 364 55.33 -25.96 23.53
CA GLY A 364 54.59 -25.93 24.79
C GLY A 364 53.15 -26.44 24.66
N SER A 365 52.99 -27.75 24.43
CA SER A 365 51.70 -28.44 24.47
C SER A 365 51.33 -28.82 25.92
N ALA A 366 50.04 -28.73 26.27
CA ALA A 366 49.37 -29.71 27.13
C ALA A 366 47.85 -29.59 26.97
N ALA A 367 47.26 -30.70 26.55
CA ALA A 367 45.84 -31.00 26.55
C ALA A 367 45.51 -31.91 27.75
N ALA A 368 44.28 -31.86 28.24
CA ALA A 368 43.46 -32.98 28.75
C ALA A 368 42.10 -32.36 29.17
N ALA A 369 40.92 -32.74 28.68
CA ALA A 369 40.28 -34.04 28.41
C ALA A 369 39.67 -34.72 29.66
N GLY A 370 38.38 -35.07 29.51
CA GLY A 370 37.64 -36.09 30.27
C GLY A 370 36.65 -35.53 31.32
N SER A 371 35.42 -36.02 31.48
CA SER A 371 34.70 -37.17 30.91
C SER A 371 33.29 -37.25 31.54
N THR A 372 32.29 -37.72 30.77
CA THR A 372 31.12 -38.58 31.12
C THR A 372 30.09 -38.09 32.17
N ASP A 373 28.78 -38.27 32.01
CA ASP A 373 28.04 -39.54 31.88
C ASP A 373 26.72 -39.44 31.07
N GLU A 374 26.36 -40.58 30.46
CA GLU A 374 25.07 -40.92 29.86
C GLU A 374 23.97 -41.17 30.91
N ALA A 375 22.70 -40.94 30.53
CA ALA A 375 21.61 -41.86 30.86
C ALA A 375 20.43 -41.71 29.89
N SER A 376 20.27 -42.71 29.04
CA SER A 376 19.12 -43.01 28.18
C SER A 376 17.86 -43.40 28.96
N LYS A 377 16.67 -43.05 28.44
CA LYS A 377 15.46 -43.89 28.56
C LYS A 377 14.46 -43.62 27.41
N ALA A 378 14.17 -44.70 26.68
CA ALA A 378 13.08 -44.83 25.73
C ALA A 378 11.89 -45.61 26.34
N LEU A 379 10.79 -45.65 25.59
CA LEU A 379 9.55 -46.45 25.75
C LEU A 379 8.53 -45.91 26.79
N SER A 380 7.20 -45.95 26.60
CA SER A 380 6.37 -46.70 25.65
C SER A 380 4.97 -46.08 25.52
N ARG A 381 4.26 -46.53 24.48
CA ARG A 381 2.86 -46.28 24.13
C ARG A 381 1.90 -46.59 25.28
N ASN A 382 0.74 -45.90 25.29
CA ASN A 382 -0.49 -46.61 25.57
C ASN A 382 -1.66 -46.12 24.70
N ILE A 383 -2.35 -47.11 24.14
CA ILE A 383 -3.56 -47.05 23.34
C ILE A 383 -4.73 -47.13 24.33
N GLY A 384 -5.72 -46.25 24.18
CA GLY A 384 -6.95 -46.27 24.98
C GLY A 384 -8.14 -45.82 24.14
N LEU A 385 -9.00 -46.78 23.80
CA LEU A 385 -10.30 -46.68 23.14
C LEU A 385 -11.36 -46.02 24.04
N GLY A 386 -12.38 -45.41 23.41
CA GLY A 386 -13.68 -45.04 23.99
C GLY A 386 -14.15 -43.65 23.53
N GLN A 387 -14.81 -43.54 22.38
CA GLN A 387 -16.26 -43.62 22.13
C GLN A 387 -17.09 -42.37 22.54
N ASP A 388 -17.75 -41.85 21.51
CA ASP A 388 -19.08 -41.23 21.41
C ASP A 388 -19.30 -39.78 21.87
N GLY A 389 -19.74 -38.94 20.92
CA GLY A 389 -20.26 -37.59 21.18
C GLY A 389 -20.42 -36.67 19.97
N THR A 390 -21.19 -37.10 18.96
CA THR A 390 -22.04 -36.28 18.07
C THR A 390 -21.65 -34.82 17.79
N SER A 391 -21.22 -34.50 16.55
CA SER A 391 -21.47 -33.20 15.94
C SER A 391 -21.67 -33.33 14.43
N ALA A 392 -22.75 -32.69 13.97
CA ALA A 392 -23.27 -32.76 12.61
C ALA A 392 -22.36 -32.02 11.61
N GLY A 393 -21.85 -32.75 10.62
CA GLY A 393 -21.22 -32.18 9.44
C GLY A 393 -22.26 -31.83 8.38
N MET A 394 -22.32 -30.56 7.99
CA MET A 394 -23.04 -30.11 6.79
C MET A 394 -21.98 -29.69 5.75
N MET A 395 -21.58 -30.66 4.91
CA MET A 395 -20.83 -30.42 3.68
C MET A 395 -21.84 -30.15 2.56
N ILE A 396 -21.84 -28.95 2.00
CA ILE A 396 -22.57 -28.64 0.76
C ILE A 396 -21.56 -28.64 -0.38
N GLY A 397 -21.53 -29.76 -1.12
CA GLY A 397 -20.89 -29.84 -2.42
C GLY A 397 -21.81 -29.26 -3.51
N PHE A 398 -21.31 -28.27 -4.24
CA PHE A 398 -21.94 -27.74 -5.46
C PHE A 398 -21.19 -28.26 -6.69
N VAL A 399 -21.67 -29.34 -7.29
CA VAL A 399 -21.44 -29.64 -8.71
C VAL A 399 -22.66 -30.36 -9.27
N GLY A 400 -23.25 -29.79 -10.34
CA GLY A 400 -24.02 -30.56 -11.31
C GLY A 400 -25.45 -30.07 -11.56
N LEU A 401 -25.62 -29.15 -12.51
CA LEU A 401 -26.88 -29.00 -13.25
C LEU A 401 -26.57 -28.57 -14.70
N LEU A 402 -26.40 -29.56 -15.58
CA LEU A 402 -26.52 -29.41 -17.03
C LEU A 402 -27.32 -30.61 -17.58
N PHE A 403 -28.45 -30.28 -18.22
CA PHE A 403 -29.19 -30.99 -19.27
C PHE A 403 -29.75 -32.40 -19.05
N ALA A 404 -31.08 -32.48 -18.89
CA ALA A 404 -32.04 -33.22 -19.73
C ALA A 404 -33.45 -33.08 -19.11
N GLY A 405 -34.56 -32.90 -19.81
CA GLY A 405 -34.77 -32.97 -21.25
C GLY A 405 -36.15 -32.44 -21.64
N VAL A 406 -36.28 -32.24 -22.94
CA VAL A 406 -37.53 -32.18 -23.68
C VAL A 406 -38.01 -33.62 -23.86
N PHE A 407 -39.19 -33.98 -23.33
CA PHE A 407 -40.31 -34.56 -24.08
C PHE A 407 -41.47 -34.92 -23.15
N LEU A 408 -42.57 -34.21 -23.42
CA LEU A 408 -43.99 -34.38 -23.07
C LEU A 408 -44.47 -35.80 -22.73
N LEU A 409 -45.22 -35.90 -21.61
CA LEU A 409 -46.63 -36.29 -21.56
C LEU A 409 -47.32 -35.62 -20.37
#